data_AF-A0A9D5LRX4-F1
#
_entry.id   AF-A0A9D5LRX4-F1
#
_cell.length_a   1.000
_cell.length_b   1.000
_cell.length_c   1.000
_cell.angle_alpha   90.00
_cell.angle_beta   90.00
_cell.angle_gamma   90.00
#
_symmetry.space_group_name_H-M   'P 1'
#
loop_
_entity.id
_entity.type
_entity.pdbx_description
1 polymer ?
#
loop_
_entity_poly.entity_id
_entity_poly.type
_entity_poly.pdbx_seq_one_letter_code
_entity_poly.pdbx_strand_id
1 'polypeptide(L)'
;MKKDMIFFDTDGKGLTSTSANHIANLAKEMISEIETTLNEMTLYSTSVTLISGKEPNILNHGADDKEVERVPELLRLIAESKSLIAWLREAIKAKERLLDEASSQSLEEYAREQGIELEEAPMRGHTLTEDEYFAGKSADERCRYYSLEALAATLGKAIHPGGEFADAREQLQAKAKKPHEVEGKGRDTLIYTYRPTVDQQVVEDVYFSIQARYRDVQSRLNAMKHECKKAIEESAINESTRYSRELSEWTANMQLIQARHAEHINKRSRYIASLRILIPESLRRIYDTVSQLGKNN
;
A
#
# COMPACT_ATOMS: atom_id res chain seq x y z
N MET A 1 0.07 -24.72 11.68
CA MET A 1 -1.10 -25.64 11.45
C MET A 1 -1.05 -27.05 12.07
N LYS A 2 -0.38 -28.08 11.52
CA LYS A 2 -0.62 -29.50 11.97
C LYS A 2 -0.38 -29.77 13.46
N LYS A 3 0.58 -29.09 14.08
CA LYS A 3 0.90 -29.27 15.51
C LYS A 3 -0.23 -28.81 16.44
N ASP A 4 -0.88 -27.70 16.12
CA ASP A 4 -1.91 -27.11 16.99
C ASP A 4 -3.27 -27.80 16.84
N MET A 5 -3.48 -28.56 15.76
CA MET A 5 -4.72 -29.32 15.57
C MET A 5 -4.92 -30.46 16.58
N ILE A 6 -3.86 -30.92 17.26
CA ILE A 6 -3.92 -32.00 18.26
C ILE A 6 -4.80 -31.66 19.47
N PHE A 7 -5.01 -30.36 19.73
CA PHE A 7 -5.78 -29.88 20.87
C PHE A 7 -7.29 -29.88 20.63
N PHE A 8 -7.73 -30.11 19.39
CA PHE A 8 -9.12 -29.93 19.01
C PHE A 8 -9.77 -31.25 18.60
N ASP A 9 -11.02 -31.39 19.01
CA ASP A 9 -11.87 -32.52 18.67
C ASP A 9 -12.48 -32.34 17.28
N THR A 10 -12.48 -33.43 16.49
CA THR A 10 -13.10 -33.48 15.17
C THR A 10 -14.60 -33.73 15.22
N ASP A 11 -15.11 -34.28 16.34
CA ASP A 11 -16.52 -34.70 16.49
C ASP A 11 -17.38 -33.66 17.22
N GLY A 12 -16.81 -32.52 17.59
CA GLY A 12 -17.53 -31.39 18.21
C GLY A 12 -17.98 -31.61 19.66
N LYS A 13 -17.51 -32.67 20.34
CA LYS A 13 -17.83 -33.02 21.74
C LYS A 13 -16.90 -32.36 22.77
N GLY A 14 -15.88 -31.63 22.31
CA GLY A 14 -14.96 -30.89 23.17
C GLY A 14 -15.52 -29.59 23.78
N LEU A 15 -14.68 -28.88 24.51
CA LEU A 15 -15.01 -27.62 25.20
C LEU A 15 -14.91 -26.39 24.30
N THR A 16 -15.71 -25.37 24.59
CA THR A 16 -15.47 -24.02 24.07
C THR A 16 -14.25 -23.40 24.76
N SER A 17 -13.60 -22.40 24.17
CA SER A 17 -12.48 -21.68 24.85
C SER A 17 -12.92 -21.07 26.18
N THR A 18 -14.15 -20.54 26.24
CA THR A 18 -14.75 -19.99 27.47
C THR A 18 -14.94 -21.07 28.52
N SER A 19 -15.49 -22.22 28.13
CA SER A 19 -15.69 -23.37 29.02
C SER A 19 -14.36 -23.92 29.53
N ALA A 20 -13.37 -24.08 28.65
CA ALA A 20 -12.02 -24.50 29.02
C ALA A 20 -11.37 -23.53 30.02
N ASN A 21 -11.52 -22.22 29.79
CA ASN A 21 -11.02 -21.20 30.71
C ASN A 21 -11.71 -21.28 32.08
N HIS A 22 -13.02 -21.50 32.11
CA HIS A 22 -13.77 -21.69 33.35
C HIS A 22 -13.30 -22.93 34.13
N ILE A 23 -13.17 -24.08 33.46
CA ILE A 23 -12.66 -25.31 34.09
C ILE A 23 -11.23 -25.13 34.61
N ALA A 24 -10.36 -24.43 33.87
CA ALA A 24 -9.01 -24.13 34.33
C ALA A 24 -8.99 -23.25 35.59
N ASN A 25 -9.97 -22.35 35.75
CA ASN A 25 -10.11 -21.54 36.96
C ASN A 25 -10.64 -22.36 38.14
N LEU A 26 -11.64 -23.23 37.93
CA LEU A 26 -12.12 -24.15 38.98
C LEU A 26 -11.02 -25.09 39.46
N ALA A 27 -10.22 -25.63 38.54
CA ALA A 27 -9.05 -26.45 38.89
C ALA A 27 -8.03 -25.65 39.74
N LYS A 28 -7.86 -24.36 39.45
CA LYS A 28 -6.97 -23.48 40.20
C LYS A 28 -7.48 -23.20 41.62
N GLU A 29 -8.79 -23.01 41.78
CA GLU A 29 -9.43 -22.87 43.10
C GLU A 29 -9.26 -24.14 43.93
N MET A 30 -9.56 -25.32 43.35
CA MET A 30 -9.34 -26.61 44.00
C MET A 30 -7.88 -26.82 44.42
N ILE A 31 -6.91 -26.44 43.57
CA ILE A 31 -5.49 -26.47 43.94
C ILE A 31 -5.23 -25.56 45.14
N SER A 32 -5.77 -24.34 45.14
CA SER A 32 -5.56 -23.38 46.22
C SER A 32 -6.13 -23.88 47.54
N GLU A 33 -7.30 -24.50 47.54
CA GLU A 33 -7.89 -25.09 48.75
C GLU A 33 -7.02 -26.22 49.31
N ILE A 34 -6.58 -27.13 48.44
CA ILE A 34 -5.72 -28.25 48.85
C ILE A 34 -4.36 -27.74 49.35
N GLU A 35 -3.76 -26.77 48.66
CA GLU A 35 -2.47 -26.17 49.07
C GLU A 35 -2.62 -25.45 50.43
N THR A 36 -3.75 -24.78 50.71
CA THR A 36 -4.03 -24.20 52.04
C THR A 36 -4.12 -25.29 53.11
N THR A 37 -4.88 -26.36 52.88
CA THR A 37 -4.99 -27.48 53.84
C THR A 37 -3.62 -28.09 54.13
N LEU A 38 -2.80 -28.30 53.11
CA LEU A 38 -1.45 -28.84 53.29
C LEU A 38 -0.50 -27.88 54.00
N ASN A 39 -0.61 -26.57 53.74
CA ASN A 39 0.25 -25.55 54.36
C ASN A 39 -0.12 -25.31 55.84
N GLU A 40 -1.39 -25.43 56.20
CA GLU A 40 -1.88 -25.26 57.57
C GLU A 40 -1.69 -26.52 58.43
N MET A 41 -1.36 -27.65 57.81
CA MET A 41 -1.17 -28.93 58.50
C MET A 41 0.01 -28.87 59.49
N THR A 42 -0.28 -29.08 60.78
CA THR A 42 0.74 -29.28 61.83
C THR A 42 0.67 -30.70 62.38
N LEU A 43 1.82 -31.33 62.66
CA LEU A 43 1.87 -32.70 63.21
C LEU A 43 1.95 -32.72 64.74
N TYR A 44 1.56 -31.63 65.38
CA TYR A 44 1.54 -31.46 66.82
C TYR A 44 0.41 -30.49 67.21
N SER A 45 -0.17 -30.73 68.38
CA SER A 45 -1.15 -29.85 69.00
C SER A 45 -0.45 -28.90 69.98
N THR A 46 -0.86 -27.64 69.99
CA THR A 46 -0.33 -26.63 70.91
C THR A 46 -1.39 -26.29 71.95
N SER A 47 -1.04 -26.34 73.23
CA SER A 47 -1.90 -25.91 74.33
C SER A 47 -1.19 -24.94 75.26
N VAL A 48 -1.93 -24.00 75.85
CA VAL A 48 -1.42 -23.07 76.87
C VAL A 48 -2.21 -23.20 78.16
N THR A 49 -1.52 -23.22 79.30
CA THR A 49 -2.14 -23.24 80.64
C THR A 49 -1.68 -22.03 81.42
N LEU A 50 -2.62 -21.22 81.93
CA LEU A 50 -2.32 -20.13 82.86
C LEU A 50 -1.99 -20.71 84.24
N ILE A 51 -1.03 -20.12 84.96
CA ILE A 51 -0.58 -20.60 86.30
C ILE A 51 -1.75 -20.75 87.30
N SER A 52 -2.81 -19.96 87.13
CA SER A 52 -4.02 -19.96 87.97
C SER A 52 -5.18 -20.81 87.42
N GLY A 53 -5.07 -21.38 86.22
CA GLY A 53 -6.11 -22.19 85.56
C GLY A 53 -5.86 -23.70 85.71
N LYS A 54 -6.92 -24.48 85.91
CA LYS A 54 -6.84 -25.95 86.09
C LYS A 54 -6.84 -26.76 84.77
N GLU A 55 -7.23 -26.16 83.64
CA GLU A 55 -7.40 -26.86 82.36
C GLU A 55 -6.57 -26.16 81.25
N PRO A 56 -5.88 -26.92 80.36
CA PRO A 56 -5.17 -26.36 79.22
C PRO A 56 -6.14 -25.81 78.16
N ASN A 57 -5.88 -24.60 77.66
CA ASN A 57 -6.54 -24.08 76.46
C ASN A 57 -5.80 -24.60 75.22
N ILE A 58 -6.48 -25.37 74.38
CA ILE A 58 -5.93 -25.84 73.11
C ILE A 58 -5.94 -24.69 72.11
N LEU A 59 -4.77 -24.32 71.61
CA LEU A 59 -4.57 -23.25 70.63
C LEU A 59 -4.72 -23.78 69.20
N ASN A 60 -4.25 -25.00 68.94
CA ASN A 60 -4.52 -25.73 67.70
C ASN A 60 -4.46 -27.24 67.93
N HIS A 61 -5.19 -27.97 67.09
CA HIS A 61 -5.06 -29.41 66.96
C HIS A 61 -4.13 -29.73 65.79
N GLY A 62 -3.16 -30.61 66.02
CA GLY A 62 -2.40 -31.22 64.93
C GLY A 62 -3.27 -32.21 64.15
N ALA A 63 -2.86 -32.50 62.92
CA ALA A 63 -3.53 -33.43 62.03
C ALA A 63 -3.56 -34.85 62.60
N ASP A 64 -4.66 -35.57 62.34
CA ASP A 64 -4.81 -36.98 62.70
C ASP A 64 -4.21 -37.93 61.65
N ASP A 65 -4.16 -39.23 61.98
CA ASP A 65 -3.59 -40.26 61.10
C ASP A 65 -4.27 -40.28 59.72
N LYS A 66 -5.60 -40.05 59.65
CA LYS A 66 -6.35 -40.07 58.38
C LYS A 66 -6.04 -38.85 57.53
N GLU A 67 -5.85 -37.69 58.14
CA GLU A 67 -5.46 -36.46 57.44
C GLU A 67 -4.06 -36.61 56.83
N VAL A 68 -3.13 -37.24 57.55
CA VAL A 68 -1.77 -37.51 57.05
C VAL A 68 -1.78 -38.59 55.95
N GLU A 69 -2.54 -39.67 56.11
CA GLU A 69 -2.67 -40.75 55.11
C GLU A 69 -3.23 -40.25 53.76
N ARG A 70 -3.99 -39.15 53.75
CA ARG A 70 -4.54 -38.53 52.54
C ARG A 70 -3.56 -37.64 51.79
N VAL A 71 -2.42 -37.27 52.37
CA VAL A 71 -1.46 -36.33 51.74
C VAL A 71 -1.00 -36.78 50.33
N PRO A 72 -0.64 -38.06 50.08
CA PRO A 72 -0.26 -38.50 48.74
C PRO A 72 -1.38 -38.33 47.70
N GLU A 73 -2.63 -38.54 48.10
CA GLU A 73 -3.80 -38.32 47.24
C GLU A 73 -3.98 -36.84 46.91
N LEU A 74 -3.87 -35.96 47.92
CA LEU A 74 -3.96 -34.52 47.75
C LEU A 74 -2.88 -33.98 46.80
N LEU A 75 -1.64 -34.42 46.97
CA LEU A 75 -0.53 -34.04 46.09
C LEU A 75 -0.75 -34.54 44.65
N ARG A 76 -1.30 -35.74 44.48
CA ARG A 76 -1.67 -36.28 43.17
C ARG A 76 -2.76 -35.45 42.52
N LEU A 77 -3.80 -35.06 43.26
CA LEU A 77 -4.87 -34.19 42.76
C LEU A 77 -4.33 -32.82 42.30
N ILE A 78 -3.40 -32.23 43.05
CA ILE A 78 -2.71 -31.00 42.64
C ILE A 78 -1.98 -31.21 41.30
N ALA A 79 -1.21 -32.29 41.16
CA ALA A 79 -0.43 -32.56 39.95
C ALA A 79 -1.32 -32.82 38.72
N GLU A 80 -2.37 -33.61 38.88
CA GLU A 80 -3.36 -33.88 37.82
C GLU A 80 -4.10 -32.59 37.42
N SER A 81 -4.45 -31.74 38.39
CA SER A 81 -5.11 -30.44 38.14
C SER A 81 -4.20 -29.46 37.41
N LYS A 82 -2.93 -29.37 37.80
CA LYS A 82 -1.91 -28.56 37.10
C LYS A 82 -1.73 -29.05 35.66
N SER A 83 -1.75 -30.36 35.44
CA SER A 83 -1.67 -30.95 34.10
C SER A 83 -2.90 -30.61 33.24
N LEU A 84 -4.10 -30.68 33.81
CA LEU A 84 -5.34 -30.25 33.15
C LEU A 84 -5.28 -28.76 32.76
N ILE A 85 -4.88 -27.89 33.69
CA ILE A 85 -4.73 -26.44 33.43
C ILE A 85 -3.74 -26.21 32.29
N ALA A 86 -2.58 -26.86 32.32
CA ALA A 86 -1.56 -26.71 31.30
C ALA A 86 -2.10 -27.08 29.90
N TRP A 87 -2.79 -28.21 29.79
CA TRP A 87 -3.43 -28.64 28.55
C TRP A 87 -4.46 -27.62 28.04
N LEU A 88 -5.39 -27.19 28.89
CA LEU A 88 -6.45 -26.26 28.51
C LEU A 88 -5.89 -24.88 28.10
N ARG A 89 -4.88 -24.37 28.82
CA ARG A 89 -4.24 -23.09 28.51
C ARG A 89 -3.48 -23.15 27.18
N GLU A 90 -2.76 -24.24 26.92
CA GLU A 90 -2.05 -24.39 25.66
C GLU A 90 -3.01 -24.58 24.48
N ALA A 91 -4.12 -25.31 24.67
CA ALA A 91 -5.17 -25.43 23.66
C ALA A 91 -5.83 -24.08 23.31
N ILE A 92 -6.06 -23.21 24.30
CA ILE A 92 -6.56 -21.85 24.08
C ILE A 92 -5.55 -21.04 23.25
N LYS A 93 -4.27 -21.03 23.66
CA LYS A 93 -3.20 -20.34 22.91
C LYS A 93 -3.02 -20.87 21.50
N ALA A 94 -3.14 -22.19 21.30
CA ALA A 94 -3.08 -22.81 19.99
C ALA A 94 -4.21 -22.29 19.09
N LYS A 95 -5.40 -22.08 19.63
CA LYS A 95 -6.52 -21.50 18.90
C LYS A 95 -6.27 -20.05 18.50
N GLU A 96 -5.73 -19.25 19.42
CA GLU A 96 -5.33 -17.86 19.17
C GLU A 96 -4.29 -17.80 18.05
N ARG A 97 -3.23 -18.61 18.12
CA ARG A 97 -2.22 -18.71 17.05
C ARG A 97 -2.83 -19.06 15.70
N LEU A 98 -3.77 -20.01 15.64
CA LEU A 98 -4.44 -20.38 14.39
C LEU A 98 -5.28 -19.22 13.82
N LEU A 99 -5.96 -18.45 14.68
CA LEU A 99 -6.73 -17.26 14.25
C LEU A 99 -5.80 -16.15 13.75
N ASP A 100 -4.67 -15.94 14.42
CA ASP A 100 -3.66 -14.96 14.00
C ASP A 100 -3.03 -15.38 12.66
N GLU A 101 -2.65 -16.65 12.50
CA GLU A 101 -2.16 -17.21 11.22
C GLU A 101 -3.20 -17.03 10.10
N ALA A 102 -4.48 -17.28 10.37
CA ALA A 102 -5.54 -17.15 9.36
C ALA A 102 -5.81 -15.69 8.97
N SER A 103 -5.72 -14.76 9.92
CA SER A 103 -6.01 -13.34 9.68
C SER A 103 -4.83 -12.56 9.09
N SER A 104 -3.60 -13.05 9.28
CA SER A 104 -2.38 -12.44 8.76
C SER A 104 -1.95 -12.97 7.38
N GLN A 105 -2.69 -13.92 6.80
CA GLN A 105 -2.43 -14.41 5.45
C GLN A 105 -2.45 -13.26 4.43
N SER A 106 -1.39 -13.15 3.65
CA SER A 106 -1.27 -12.16 2.58
C SER A 106 -2.05 -12.58 1.33
N LEU A 107 -2.38 -11.61 0.47
CA LEU A 107 -3.07 -11.89 -0.79
C LEU A 107 -2.23 -12.77 -1.72
N GLU A 108 -0.90 -12.59 -1.70
CA GLU A 108 0.07 -13.34 -2.49
C GLU A 108 0.17 -14.80 -2.04
N GLU A 109 0.15 -15.05 -0.72
CA GLU A 109 0.10 -16.41 -0.17
C GLU A 109 -1.22 -17.09 -0.53
N TYR A 110 -2.34 -16.39 -0.35
CA TYR A 110 -3.66 -16.89 -0.77
C TYR A 110 -3.70 -17.22 -2.26
N ALA A 111 -3.21 -16.33 -3.12
CA ALA A 111 -3.18 -16.54 -4.55
C ALA A 111 -2.35 -17.79 -4.92
N ARG A 112 -1.16 -17.94 -4.31
CA ARG A 112 -0.31 -19.12 -4.49
C ARG A 112 -1.00 -20.42 -4.06
N GLU A 113 -1.69 -20.42 -2.91
CA GLU A 113 -2.43 -21.58 -2.41
C GLU A 113 -3.62 -21.97 -3.30
N GLN A 114 -4.27 -20.98 -3.93
CA GLN A 114 -5.42 -21.20 -4.82
C GLN A 114 -5.03 -21.38 -6.29
N GLY A 115 -3.74 -21.31 -6.63
CA GLY A 115 -3.27 -21.36 -8.02
C GLY A 115 -3.75 -20.18 -8.87
N ILE A 116 -3.98 -19.01 -8.24
CA ILE A 116 -4.35 -17.76 -8.90
C ILE A 116 -3.06 -17.03 -9.28
N GLU A 117 -2.92 -16.72 -10.56
CA GLU A 117 -1.86 -15.84 -11.05
C GLU A 117 -2.28 -14.38 -10.85
N LEU A 118 -1.44 -13.60 -10.16
CA LEU A 118 -1.68 -12.18 -9.94
C LEU A 118 -1.08 -11.41 -11.12
N GLU A 119 -1.96 -10.85 -11.95
CA GLU A 119 -1.54 -10.02 -13.08
C GLU A 119 -0.89 -8.72 -12.58
N GLU A 120 0.19 -8.32 -13.25
CA GLU A 120 0.85 -7.04 -12.98
C GLU A 120 -0.09 -5.88 -13.32
N ALA A 121 0.06 -4.77 -12.58
CA ALA A 121 -0.70 -3.57 -12.86
C ALA A 121 -0.36 -3.06 -14.27
N PRO A 122 -1.36 -2.70 -15.09
CA PRO A 122 -1.11 -2.20 -16.42
C PRO A 122 -0.27 -0.93 -16.35
N MET A 123 0.61 -0.76 -17.32
CA MET A 123 1.47 0.41 -17.44
C MET A 123 0.99 1.32 -18.57
N ARG A 124 1.16 2.63 -18.38
CA ARG A 124 0.97 3.56 -19.49
C ARG A 124 2.03 3.30 -20.54
N GLY A 125 1.57 3.10 -21.77
CA GLY A 125 2.41 2.98 -22.95
C GLY A 125 2.94 4.32 -23.44
N HIS A 126 3.67 4.22 -24.54
CA HIS A 126 4.33 5.35 -25.18
C HIS A 126 3.33 6.22 -25.95
N THR A 127 3.55 7.53 -25.93
CA THR A 127 2.80 8.49 -26.74
C THR A 127 3.73 9.06 -27.82
N LEU A 128 3.23 9.09 -29.06
CA LEU A 128 3.97 9.61 -30.20
C LEU A 128 4.53 11.02 -29.92
N THR A 129 5.81 11.21 -30.22
CA THR A 129 6.48 12.52 -30.17
C THR A 129 6.54 13.17 -31.56
N GLU A 130 6.86 14.47 -31.62
CA GLU A 130 7.04 15.18 -32.89
C GLU A 130 8.19 14.57 -33.72
N ASP A 131 9.30 14.24 -33.06
CA ASP A 131 10.46 13.62 -33.72
C ASP A 131 10.09 12.27 -34.32
N GLU A 132 9.32 11.44 -33.60
CA GLU A 132 8.85 10.14 -34.10
C GLU A 132 7.81 10.30 -35.22
N TYR A 133 6.92 11.29 -35.13
CA TYR A 133 5.95 11.58 -36.17
C TYR A 133 6.66 11.88 -37.49
N PHE A 134 7.62 12.83 -37.49
CA PHE A 134 8.38 13.14 -38.69
C PHE A 134 9.32 12.00 -39.08
N ALA A 135 9.88 11.26 -38.11
CA ALA A 135 10.65 10.04 -38.38
C ALA A 135 9.81 8.88 -38.96
N GLY A 136 8.48 8.98 -38.95
CA GLY A 136 7.57 8.07 -39.65
C GLY A 136 7.22 8.51 -41.08
N LYS A 137 7.52 9.76 -41.48
CA LYS A 137 7.21 10.30 -42.80
C LYS A 137 8.23 9.89 -43.87
N SER A 138 7.88 10.05 -45.14
CA SER A 138 8.80 9.87 -46.25
C SER A 138 9.97 10.86 -46.20
N ALA A 139 11.10 10.53 -46.84
CA ALA A 139 12.26 11.42 -46.92
C ALA A 139 11.89 12.80 -47.53
N ASP A 140 11.03 12.79 -48.55
CA ASP A 140 10.57 14.00 -49.23
C ASP A 140 9.69 14.88 -48.33
N GLU A 141 8.78 14.29 -47.54
CA GLU A 141 7.95 15.04 -46.60
C GLU A 141 8.77 15.64 -45.45
N ARG A 142 9.77 14.91 -44.95
CA ARG A 142 10.70 15.44 -43.95
C ARG A 142 11.54 16.59 -44.51
N CYS A 143 12.11 16.40 -45.70
CA CYS A 143 12.87 17.44 -46.39
C CYS A 143 12.01 18.67 -46.64
N ARG A 144 10.75 18.49 -47.03
CA ARG A 144 9.77 19.56 -47.20
C ARG A 144 9.52 20.31 -45.89
N TYR A 145 9.34 19.61 -44.77
CA TYR A 145 9.18 20.23 -43.46
C TYR A 145 10.39 21.12 -43.11
N TYR A 146 11.60 20.55 -43.13
CA TYR A 146 12.83 21.29 -42.82
C TYR A 146 13.07 22.47 -43.77
N SER A 147 12.76 22.30 -45.05
CA SER A 147 12.87 23.38 -46.05
C SER A 147 11.90 24.52 -45.76
N LEU A 148 10.66 24.21 -45.36
CA LEU A 148 9.67 25.21 -44.98
C LEU A 148 10.09 25.94 -43.69
N GLU A 149 10.62 25.23 -42.70
CA GLU A 149 11.16 25.85 -41.47
C GLU A 149 12.33 26.79 -41.76
N ALA A 150 13.32 26.31 -42.51
CA ALA A 150 14.49 27.11 -42.89
C ALA A 150 14.09 28.35 -43.70
N LEU A 151 13.18 28.19 -44.66
CA LEU A 151 12.69 29.31 -45.48
C LEU A 151 11.87 30.30 -44.65
N ALA A 152 10.97 29.81 -43.78
CA ALA A 152 10.20 30.65 -42.88
C ALA A 152 11.10 31.48 -41.96
N ALA A 153 12.09 30.84 -41.32
CA ALA A 153 13.03 31.51 -40.44
C ALA A 153 13.85 32.58 -41.19
N THR A 154 14.32 32.24 -42.39
CA THR A 154 15.12 33.15 -43.23
C THR A 154 14.31 34.37 -43.67
N LEU A 155 13.13 34.16 -44.26
CA LEU A 155 12.28 35.26 -44.73
C LEU A 155 11.79 36.11 -43.55
N GLY A 156 11.39 35.47 -42.44
CA GLY A 156 10.96 36.14 -41.23
C GLY A 156 12.06 37.04 -40.65
N LYS A 157 13.29 36.51 -40.51
CA LYS A 157 14.45 37.28 -40.02
C LYS A 157 14.71 38.53 -40.86
N ALA A 158 14.50 38.47 -42.17
CA ALA A 158 14.72 39.62 -43.06
C ALA A 158 13.69 40.74 -42.86
N ILE A 159 12.42 40.40 -42.57
CA ILE A 159 11.30 41.37 -42.62
C ILE A 159 10.67 41.74 -41.28
N HIS A 160 10.94 40.98 -40.21
CA HIS A 160 10.47 41.33 -38.86
C HIS A 160 11.08 42.67 -38.40
N PRO A 161 10.44 43.38 -37.44
CA PRO A 161 11.05 44.58 -36.86
C PRO A 161 12.45 44.29 -36.31
N GLY A 162 13.46 45.08 -36.72
CA GLY A 162 14.87 44.81 -36.42
C GLY A 162 15.54 43.77 -37.35
N GLY A 163 14.90 43.43 -38.46
CA GLY A 163 15.39 42.50 -39.47
C GLY A 163 16.23 43.20 -40.54
N GLU A 164 17.18 42.47 -41.15
CA GLU A 164 18.20 43.05 -42.05
C GLU A 164 17.61 43.87 -43.21
N PHE A 165 16.53 43.40 -43.82
CA PHE A 165 15.87 44.10 -44.93
C PHE A 165 14.85 45.14 -44.43
N ALA A 166 14.19 44.88 -43.31
CA ALA A 166 13.30 45.85 -42.66
C ALA A 166 14.07 47.10 -42.22
N ASP A 167 15.26 46.93 -41.66
CA ASP A 167 16.14 48.02 -41.21
C ASP A 167 16.67 48.81 -42.40
N ALA A 168 17.09 48.13 -43.48
CA ALA A 168 17.51 48.80 -44.71
C ALA A 168 16.37 49.63 -45.34
N ARG A 169 15.14 49.10 -45.31
CA ARG A 169 13.92 49.81 -45.74
C ARG A 169 13.66 51.03 -44.86
N GLU A 170 13.72 50.90 -43.54
CA GLU A 170 13.52 52.01 -42.60
C GLU A 170 14.59 53.10 -42.79
N GLN A 171 15.86 52.73 -42.94
CA GLN A 171 16.96 53.65 -43.20
C GLN A 171 16.78 54.40 -44.52
N LEU A 172 16.36 53.72 -45.59
CA LEU A 172 16.05 54.36 -46.87
C LEU A 172 14.95 55.41 -46.69
N GLN A 173 13.84 55.07 -46.02
CA GLN A 173 12.76 56.01 -45.75
C GLN A 173 13.21 57.19 -44.88
N ALA A 174 14.06 56.95 -43.87
CA ALA A 174 14.58 57.98 -42.98
C ALA A 174 15.52 58.95 -43.71
N LYS A 175 16.48 58.44 -44.49
CA LYS A 175 17.44 59.25 -45.25
C LYS A 175 16.80 59.93 -46.47
N ALA A 176 15.74 59.37 -47.05
CA ALA A 176 14.95 60.06 -48.07
C ALA A 176 14.24 61.30 -47.50
N LYS A 177 13.72 61.22 -46.26
CA LYS A 177 13.11 62.37 -45.56
C LYS A 177 14.14 63.35 -45.01
N LYS A 178 15.34 62.88 -44.68
CA LYS A 178 16.46 63.67 -44.13
C LYS A 178 17.72 63.44 -44.98
N PRO A 179 17.82 64.10 -46.17
CA PRO A 179 18.90 63.84 -47.12
C PRO A 179 20.25 64.40 -46.67
N HIS A 180 20.29 65.25 -45.64
CA HIS A 180 21.52 65.83 -45.12
C HIS A 180 21.65 65.56 -43.61
N GLU A 181 22.86 65.26 -43.18
CA GLU A 181 23.23 65.13 -41.77
C GLU A 181 24.52 65.91 -41.52
N VAL A 182 24.56 66.61 -40.38
CA VAL A 182 25.66 67.51 -40.02
C VAL A 182 26.33 66.97 -38.77
N GLU A 183 27.64 66.73 -38.85
CA GLU A 183 28.46 66.25 -37.74
C GLU A 183 29.62 67.22 -37.47
N GLY A 184 29.90 67.51 -36.19
CA GLY A 184 30.94 68.44 -35.76
C GLY A 184 30.43 69.83 -35.35
N LYS A 185 31.35 70.74 -35.00
CA LYS A 185 31.05 72.13 -34.63
C LYS A 185 32.08 73.08 -35.26
N GLY A 186 31.61 74.18 -35.86
CA GLY A 186 32.48 75.24 -36.37
C GLY A 186 33.20 74.85 -37.66
N ARG A 187 34.53 75.03 -37.72
CA ARG A 187 35.34 74.82 -38.94
C ARG A 187 35.50 73.36 -39.35
N ASP A 188 35.26 72.41 -38.45
CA ASP A 188 35.40 70.97 -38.70
C ASP A 188 34.04 70.28 -39.00
N THR A 189 33.07 71.04 -39.50
CA THR A 189 31.73 70.53 -39.78
C THR A 189 31.72 69.69 -41.06
N LEU A 190 31.29 68.43 -40.97
CA LEU A 190 31.05 67.55 -42.10
C LEU A 190 29.57 67.52 -42.45
N ILE A 191 29.24 67.66 -43.74
CA ILE A 191 27.87 67.50 -44.26
C ILE A 191 27.82 66.20 -45.06
N TYR A 192 27.16 65.20 -44.50
CA TYR A 192 26.84 63.97 -45.21
C TYR A 192 25.58 64.20 -46.04
N THR A 193 25.66 63.88 -47.33
CA THR A 193 24.50 63.94 -48.24
C THR A 193 24.15 62.53 -48.70
N TYR A 194 22.94 62.11 -48.42
CA TYR A 194 22.41 60.81 -48.76
C TYR A 194 21.56 60.90 -50.04
N ARG A 195 21.89 60.07 -51.03
CA ARG A 195 21.12 59.95 -52.27
C ARG A 195 20.73 58.49 -52.46
N PRO A 196 19.42 58.15 -52.46
CA PRO A 196 18.96 56.82 -52.82
C PRO A 196 19.51 56.37 -54.18
N THR A 197 20.02 55.15 -54.25
CA THR A 197 20.46 54.49 -55.49
C THR A 197 19.39 53.58 -56.08
N VAL A 198 18.32 53.32 -55.33
CA VAL A 198 17.20 52.46 -55.70
C VAL A 198 15.89 53.23 -55.46
N ASP A 199 14.89 52.98 -56.31
CA ASP A 199 13.55 53.52 -56.15
C ASP A 199 12.89 52.95 -54.88
N GLN A 200 12.29 53.85 -54.09
CA GLN A 200 11.56 53.47 -52.89
C GLN A 200 10.42 52.49 -53.19
N GLN A 201 9.70 52.65 -54.31
CA GLN A 201 8.61 51.75 -54.68
C GLN A 201 9.11 50.32 -54.92
N VAL A 202 10.28 50.16 -55.53
CA VAL A 202 10.90 48.85 -55.76
C VAL A 202 11.23 48.16 -54.43
N VAL A 203 11.73 48.90 -53.43
CA VAL A 203 12.02 48.35 -52.10
C VAL A 203 10.74 47.94 -51.36
N GLU A 204 9.69 48.74 -51.45
CA GLU A 204 8.37 48.42 -50.89
C GLU A 204 7.77 47.17 -51.56
N ASP A 205 7.79 47.09 -52.88
CA ASP A 205 7.27 45.95 -53.64
C ASP A 205 8.01 44.65 -53.27
N VAL A 206 9.34 44.70 -53.14
CA VAL A 206 10.15 43.56 -52.67
C VAL A 206 9.81 43.20 -51.22
N TYR A 207 9.67 44.19 -50.33
CA TYR A 207 9.28 43.93 -48.94
C TYR A 207 7.94 43.22 -48.85
N PHE A 208 6.92 43.71 -49.56
CA PHE A 208 5.59 43.09 -49.58
C PHE A 208 5.59 41.73 -50.28
N SER A 209 6.42 41.53 -51.30
CA SER A 209 6.63 40.22 -51.92
C SER A 209 7.22 39.20 -50.92
N ILE A 210 8.27 39.59 -50.18
CA ILE A 210 8.87 38.74 -49.14
C ILE A 210 7.86 38.46 -48.03
N GLN A 211 7.08 39.48 -47.62
CA GLN A 211 6.03 39.32 -46.62
C GLN A 211 4.92 38.37 -47.08
N ALA A 212 4.47 38.48 -48.33
CA ALA A 212 3.47 37.57 -48.90
C ALA A 212 4.01 36.13 -48.95
N ARG A 213 5.26 35.94 -49.40
CA ARG A 213 5.90 34.63 -49.45
C ARG A 213 6.11 34.05 -48.05
N TYR A 214 6.50 34.85 -47.07
CA TYR A 214 6.62 34.43 -45.67
C TYR A 214 5.27 33.94 -45.13
N ARG A 215 4.17 34.66 -45.41
CA ARG A 215 2.81 34.23 -44.99
C ARG A 215 2.40 32.91 -45.63
N ASP A 216 2.69 32.69 -46.92
CA ASP A 216 2.44 31.40 -47.60
C ASP A 216 3.23 30.25 -46.95
N VAL A 217 4.54 30.44 -46.78
CA VAL A 217 5.43 29.43 -46.18
C VAL A 217 4.99 29.11 -44.74
N GLN A 218 4.66 30.13 -43.95
CA GLN A 218 4.10 29.97 -42.60
C GLN A 218 2.79 29.19 -42.60
N SER A 219 1.86 29.49 -43.52
CA SER A 219 0.60 28.75 -43.63
C SER A 219 0.84 27.27 -43.90
N ARG A 220 1.74 26.96 -44.85
CA ARG A 220 2.11 25.58 -45.20
C ARG A 220 2.82 24.84 -44.06
N LEU A 221 3.72 25.53 -43.36
CA LEU A 221 4.40 24.97 -42.18
C LEU A 221 3.41 24.68 -41.05
N ASN A 222 2.50 25.61 -40.78
CA ASN A 222 1.48 25.46 -39.75
C ASN A 222 0.51 24.33 -40.06
N ALA A 223 0.19 24.08 -41.33
CA ALA A 223 -0.59 22.92 -41.73
C ALA A 223 0.12 21.60 -41.33
N MET A 224 1.41 21.47 -41.64
CA MET A 224 2.19 20.28 -41.25
C MET A 224 2.33 20.12 -39.73
N LYS A 225 2.54 21.23 -39.01
CA LYS A 225 2.58 21.22 -37.53
C LYS A 225 1.23 20.87 -36.92
N HIS A 226 0.13 21.31 -37.52
CA HIS A 226 -1.21 20.98 -37.07
C HIS A 226 -1.51 19.49 -37.26
N GLU A 227 -1.14 18.91 -38.40
CA GLU A 227 -1.27 17.46 -38.65
C GLU A 227 -0.44 16.65 -37.64
N CYS A 228 0.81 17.06 -37.40
CA CYS A 228 1.65 16.46 -36.37
C CYS A 228 0.98 16.50 -34.99
N LYS A 229 0.51 17.69 -34.58
CA LYS A 229 -0.18 17.87 -33.30
C LYS A 229 -1.43 16.98 -33.19
N LYS A 230 -2.22 16.88 -34.25
CA LYS A 230 -3.41 16.02 -34.29
C LYS A 230 -3.03 14.54 -34.13
N ALA A 231 -1.96 14.08 -34.79
CA ALA A 231 -1.50 12.71 -34.65
C ALA A 231 -0.98 12.39 -33.24
N ILE A 232 -0.27 13.34 -32.60
CA ILE A 232 0.16 13.22 -31.20
C ILE A 232 -1.05 13.16 -30.26
N GLU A 233 -2.04 14.03 -30.45
CA GLU A 233 -3.28 14.04 -29.66
C GLU A 233 -4.06 12.73 -29.84
N GLU A 234 -4.21 12.23 -31.07
CA GLU A 234 -4.85 10.94 -31.35
C GLU A 234 -4.09 9.78 -30.69
N SER A 235 -2.75 9.78 -30.75
CA SER A 235 -1.93 8.78 -30.05
C SER A 235 -2.14 8.84 -28.54
N ALA A 236 -2.17 10.04 -27.95
CA ALA A 236 -2.36 10.23 -26.52
C ALA A 236 -3.76 9.79 -26.07
N ILE A 237 -4.79 10.07 -26.86
CA ILE A 237 -6.16 9.65 -26.60
C ILE A 237 -6.25 8.13 -26.67
N ASN A 238 -5.73 7.50 -27.73
CA ASN A 238 -5.77 6.05 -27.90
C ASN A 238 -5.05 5.33 -26.75
N GLU A 239 -3.87 5.83 -26.37
CA GLU A 239 -3.10 5.31 -25.23
C GLU A 239 -3.87 5.46 -23.91
N SER A 240 -4.42 6.65 -23.65
CA SER A 240 -5.23 6.91 -22.45
C SER A 240 -6.48 6.03 -22.38
N THR A 241 -7.19 5.85 -23.50
CA THR A 241 -8.36 4.97 -23.58
C THR A 241 -7.98 3.52 -23.36
N ARG A 242 -6.90 3.03 -23.98
CA ARG A 242 -6.40 1.65 -23.78
C ARG A 242 -6.04 1.42 -22.31
N TYR A 243 -5.20 2.30 -21.75
CA TYR A 243 -4.75 2.22 -20.36
C TYR A 243 -5.93 2.27 -19.38
N SER A 244 -6.90 3.16 -19.61
CA SER A 244 -8.10 3.27 -18.75
C SER A 244 -8.92 1.98 -18.75
N ARG A 245 -9.10 1.36 -19.92
CA ARG A 245 -9.79 0.07 -20.05
C ARG A 245 -9.04 -1.05 -19.33
N GLU A 246 -7.75 -1.20 -19.59
CA GLU A 246 -6.89 -2.22 -18.97
C GLU A 246 -6.84 -2.04 -17.45
N LEU A 247 -6.73 -0.80 -16.97
CA LEU A 247 -6.77 -0.48 -15.54
C LEU A 247 -8.12 -0.83 -14.91
N SER A 248 -9.23 -0.56 -15.61
CA SER A 248 -10.56 -0.92 -15.13
C SER A 248 -10.75 -2.44 -15.04
N GLU A 249 -10.28 -3.18 -16.05
CA GLU A 249 -10.32 -4.65 -16.07
C GLU A 249 -9.46 -5.23 -14.94
N TRP A 250 -8.22 -4.77 -14.80
CA TRP A 250 -7.30 -5.18 -13.73
C TRP A 250 -7.87 -4.87 -12.35
N THR A 251 -8.40 -3.65 -12.15
CA THR A 251 -8.98 -3.24 -10.86
C THR A 251 -10.18 -4.10 -10.49
N ALA A 252 -11.06 -4.40 -11.46
CA ALA A 252 -12.22 -5.26 -11.23
C ALA A 252 -11.80 -6.69 -10.86
N ASN A 253 -10.79 -7.24 -11.55
CA ASN A 253 -10.23 -8.55 -11.23
C ASN A 253 -9.62 -8.57 -9.82
N MET A 254 -8.79 -7.57 -9.49
CA MET A 254 -8.19 -7.43 -8.16
C MET A 254 -9.22 -7.30 -7.05
N GLN A 255 -10.30 -6.54 -7.26
CA GLN A 255 -11.40 -6.45 -6.30
C GLN A 255 -12.07 -7.81 -6.08
N LEU A 256 -12.28 -8.60 -7.13
CA LEU A 256 -12.85 -9.93 -7.03
C LEU A 256 -11.93 -10.88 -6.23
N ILE A 257 -10.63 -10.86 -6.50
CA ILE A 257 -9.65 -11.68 -5.78
C ILE A 257 -9.59 -11.25 -4.30
N GLN A 258 -9.56 -9.94 -4.02
CA GLN A 258 -9.59 -9.43 -2.64
C GLN A 258 -10.87 -9.84 -1.90
N ALA A 259 -12.03 -9.79 -2.56
CA ALA A 259 -13.29 -10.23 -1.97
C ALA A 259 -13.27 -11.73 -1.63
N ARG A 260 -12.74 -12.56 -2.55
CA ARG A 260 -12.57 -14.01 -2.32
C ARG A 260 -11.57 -14.29 -1.20
N HIS A 261 -10.49 -13.52 -1.11
CA HIS A 261 -9.51 -13.62 -0.03
C HIS A 261 -10.15 -13.28 1.33
N ALA A 262 -10.90 -12.19 1.40
CA ALA A 262 -11.63 -11.81 2.61
C ALA A 262 -12.67 -12.88 3.01
N GLU A 263 -13.37 -13.46 2.04
CA GLU A 263 -14.30 -14.57 2.28
C GLU A 263 -13.56 -15.82 2.78
N HIS A 264 -12.39 -16.13 2.21
CA HIS A 264 -11.54 -17.24 2.64
C HIS A 264 -11.09 -17.08 4.10
N ILE A 265 -10.53 -15.92 4.46
CA ILE A 265 -10.16 -15.60 5.83
C ILE A 265 -11.37 -15.75 6.75
N ASN A 266 -12.52 -15.19 6.39
CA ASN A 266 -13.73 -15.28 7.21
C ASN A 266 -14.20 -16.73 7.42
N LYS A 267 -14.20 -17.56 6.36
CA LYS A 267 -14.56 -18.98 6.47
C LYS A 267 -13.57 -19.74 7.36
N ARG A 268 -12.28 -19.51 7.18
CA ARG A 268 -11.21 -20.14 7.96
C ARG A 268 -11.26 -19.73 9.44
N SER A 269 -11.44 -18.45 9.72
CA SER A 269 -11.61 -17.93 11.08
C SER A 269 -12.86 -18.47 11.75
N ARG A 270 -14.00 -18.59 11.04
CA ARG A 270 -15.22 -19.23 11.59
C ARG A 270 -15.00 -20.70 11.88
N TYR A 271 -14.33 -21.43 10.98
CA TYR A 271 -13.96 -22.82 11.20
C TYR A 271 -13.09 -22.96 12.46
N ILE A 272 -12.01 -22.18 12.56
CA ILE A 272 -11.13 -22.20 13.74
C ILE A 272 -11.92 -21.84 15.00
N ALA A 273 -12.74 -20.78 14.98
CA ALA A 273 -13.58 -20.39 16.10
C ALA A 273 -14.54 -21.51 16.55
N SER A 274 -15.01 -22.34 15.62
CA SER A 274 -15.88 -23.49 15.91
C SER A 274 -15.16 -24.67 16.56
N LEU A 275 -13.82 -24.75 16.43
CA LEU A 275 -13.04 -25.86 17.01
C LEU A 275 -13.25 -25.96 18.52
N ARG A 276 -13.46 -27.20 18.95
CA ARG A 276 -13.73 -27.56 20.34
C ARG A 276 -12.49 -28.19 20.96
N ILE A 277 -12.09 -27.75 22.14
CA ILE A 277 -10.91 -28.25 22.85
C ILE A 277 -11.18 -29.68 23.34
N LEU A 278 -10.36 -30.62 22.88
CA LEU A 278 -10.42 -32.02 23.28
C LEU A 278 -9.88 -32.18 24.70
N ILE A 279 -10.53 -33.02 25.50
CA ILE A 279 -9.99 -33.53 26.77
C ILE A 279 -9.39 -34.92 26.51
N PRO A 280 -8.07 -35.10 26.61
CA PRO A 280 -7.43 -36.40 26.50
C PRO A 280 -7.95 -37.37 27.55
N GLU A 281 -8.00 -38.65 27.19
CA GLU A 281 -8.47 -39.72 28.09
C GLU A 281 -7.71 -39.73 29.43
N SER A 282 -6.39 -39.49 29.39
CA SER A 282 -5.54 -39.41 30.58
C SER A 282 -5.92 -38.28 31.55
N LEU A 283 -6.61 -37.24 31.07
CA LEU A 283 -7.08 -36.10 31.87
C LEU A 283 -8.57 -36.18 32.18
N ARG A 284 -9.29 -37.21 31.70
CA ARG A 284 -10.74 -37.30 31.81
C ARG A 284 -11.22 -37.36 33.25
N ARG A 285 -10.56 -38.18 34.07
CA ARG A 285 -10.89 -38.33 35.50
C ARG A 285 -10.83 -37.00 36.24
N ILE A 286 -9.72 -36.28 36.14
CA ILE A 286 -9.54 -35.01 36.84
C ILE A 286 -10.46 -33.91 36.28
N TYR A 287 -10.72 -33.92 34.97
CA TYR A 287 -11.69 -33.04 34.35
C TYR A 287 -13.10 -33.24 34.94
N ASP A 288 -13.55 -34.50 35.06
CA ASP A 288 -14.88 -34.80 35.60
C ASP A 288 -14.99 -34.40 37.08
N THR A 289 -13.93 -34.58 37.88
CA THR A 289 -13.84 -34.10 39.27
C THR A 289 -13.97 -32.58 39.36
N VAL A 290 -13.15 -31.84 38.60
CA VAL A 290 -13.19 -30.36 38.60
C VAL A 290 -14.52 -29.83 38.08
N SER A 291 -15.10 -30.48 37.06
CA SER A 291 -16.37 -30.06 36.47
C SER A 291 -17.56 -30.21 37.42
N GLN A 292 -17.48 -31.12 38.41
CA GLN A 292 -18.52 -31.28 39.43
C GLN A 292 -18.50 -30.15 40.46
N LEU A 293 -17.34 -29.52 40.73
CA LEU A 293 -17.25 -28.37 41.63
C LEU A 293 -18.13 -27.21 41.14
N GLY A 294 -18.15 -26.96 39.84
CA GLY A 294 -18.97 -25.91 39.23
C GLY A 294 -20.47 -26.22 39.15
N LYS A 295 -20.92 -27.42 39.54
CA LYS A 295 -22.35 -27.80 39.60
C LYS A 295 -22.94 -27.74 41.00
N ASN A 296 -22.09 -27.68 42.02
CA ASN A 296 -22.47 -27.67 43.43
C ASN A 296 -22.45 -26.25 44.05
N ASN A 297 -22.21 -25.23 43.23
CA ASN A 297 -22.41 -23.80 43.49
C ASN A 297 -23.55 -23.28 42.61
#